data_AF-A0A4S4DS23-F1
#
_entry.id   AF-A0A4S4DS23-F1
#
_cell.length_a   1.000
_cell.length_b   1.000
_cell.length_c   1.000
_cell.angle_alpha   90.00
_cell.angle_beta   90.00
_cell.angle_gamma   90.00
#
_symmetry.space_group_name_H-M   'P 1'
#
loop_
_entity.id
_entity.type
_entity.pdbx_description
1 polymer ?
#
loop_
_entity_poly.entity_id
_entity_poly.type
_entity_poly.pdbx_seq_one_letter_code
_entity_poly.pdbx_strand_id
1 'polypeptide(L)'
;MRESAVVLTKRLAQTAQETFGDFEEAVEKDATKTAVLDGTVHPLTSYVINYVKFLFDYQSTLKQLFQEFDEGDADSLLTSVTTRIMQALQTNLDGKSKQYKDPALTQLFLMNNIHYIVRSVRRSEAKDLLGDDWVQIHRRIVQQHANQYKRISWSKCFVGNPQFAICSRLVEILNFVGPIATSINIQSVCPSQL
;
A
#
# COMPACT_ATOMS: atom_id res chain seq x y z
N MET A 1 13.02 43.76 3.29
CA MET A 1 11.77 42.98 3.41
C MET A 1 11.66 41.87 2.37
N ARG A 2 11.80 42.15 1.07
CA ARG A 2 11.68 41.14 0.01
C ARG A 2 12.75 40.03 0.05
N GLU A 3 14.01 40.40 0.31
CA GLU A 3 15.12 39.45 0.41
C GLU A 3 15.00 38.50 1.62
N SER A 4 14.60 39.03 2.78
CA SER A 4 14.35 38.23 3.99
C SER A 4 13.21 37.23 3.78
N ALA A 5 12.16 37.61 3.04
CA ALA A 5 11.06 36.70 2.72
C ALA A 5 11.52 35.53 1.85
N VAL A 6 12.33 35.78 0.82
CA VAL A 6 12.89 34.73 -0.06
C VAL A 6 13.76 33.76 0.74
N VAL A 7 14.62 34.26 1.63
CA VAL A 7 15.46 33.40 2.49
C VAL A 7 14.60 32.51 3.39
N LEU A 8 13.53 33.05 3.98
CA LEU A 8 12.62 32.27 4.83
C LEU A 8 11.87 31.19 4.03
N THR A 9 11.39 31.51 2.82
CA THR A 9 10.71 30.54 1.95
C THR A 9 11.65 29.39 1.57
N LYS A 10 12.91 29.69 1.22
CA LYS A 10 13.91 28.66 0.94
C LYS A 10 14.17 27.78 2.16
N ARG A 11 14.33 28.36 3.35
CA ARG A 11 14.51 27.57 4.57
C ARG A 11 13.29 26.69 4.88
N LEU A 12 12.09 27.21 4.70
CA LEU A 12 10.86 26.44 4.89
C LEU A 12 10.78 25.26 3.92
N ALA A 13 11.10 25.49 2.65
CA ALA A 13 11.14 24.45 1.64
C ALA A 13 12.18 23.37 1.97
N GLN A 14 13.32 23.77 2.53
CA GLN A 14 14.38 22.84 2.93
C GLN A 14 13.90 21.94 4.05
N THR A 15 13.37 22.55 5.09
CA THR A 15 12.81 21.82 6.23
C THR A 15 11.68 20.91 5.79
N ALA A 16 10.83 21.33 4.85
CA ALA A 16 9.79 20.45 4.30
C ALA A 16 10.38 19.21 3.61
N GLN A 17 11.43 19.36 2.80
CA GLN A 17 12.11 18.21 2.17
C GLN A 17 12.75 17.27 3.20
N GLU A 18 13.41 17.82 4.21
CA GLU A 18 13.97 17.05 5.32
C GLU A 18 12.85 16.26 6.04
N THR A 19 11.70 16.89 6.31
CA THR A 19 10.57 16.20 6.94
C THR A 19 9.97 15.08 6.09
N PHE A 20 10.02 15.18 4.75
CA PHE A 20 9.62 14.07 3.89
C PHE A 20 10.58 12.89 4.00
N GLY A 21 11.88 13.15 4.07
CA GLY A 21 12.91 12.13 4.30
C GLY A 21 12.74 11.47 5.67
N ASP A 22 12.55 12.26 6.72
CA ASP A 22 12.30 11.75 8.09
C ASP A 22 11.03 10.90 8.14
N PHE A 23 9.97 11.31 7.44
CA PHE A 23 8.73 10.56 7.37
C PHE A 23 8.91 9.22 6.63
N GLU A 24 9.60 9.21 5.49
CA GLU A 24 9.94 7.98 4.77
C GLU A 24 10.71 7.01 5.67
N GLU A 25 11.76 7.48 6.34
CA GLU A 25 12.59 6.67 7.23
C GLU A 25 11.76 6.11 8.40
N ALA A 26 10.89 6.94 8.98
CA ALA A 26 10.00 6.52 10.06
C ALA A 26 9.00 5.44 9.60
N VAL A 27 8.47 5.56 8.37
CA VAL A 27 7.58 4.55 7.78
C VAL A 27 8.33 3.25 7.51
N GLU A 28 9.53 3.32 6.93
CA GLU A 28 10.33 2.14 6.61
C GLU A 28 10.73 1.38 7.89
N LYS A 29 11.10 2.12 8.95
CA LYS A 29 11.58 1.55 10.21
C LYS A 29 10.49 1.27 11.25
N ASP A 30 9.21 1.47 10.94
CA ASP A 30 8.13 1.21 11.89
C ASP A 30 8.16 -0.25 12.38
N ALA A 31 8.55 -0.42 13.65
CA ALA A 31 8.63 -1.71 14.33
C ALA A 31 7.40 -1.98 15.22
N THR A 32 6.35 -1.16 15.12
CA THR A 32 5.15 -1.31 15.95
C THR A 32 4.55 -2.70 15.76
N LYS A 33 4.38 -3.43 16.87
CA LYS A 33 3.89 -4.81 16.93
C LYS A 33 2.36 -4.87 16.95
N THR A 34 1.69 -4.02 16.18
CA THR A 34 0.23 -4.04 16.15
C THR A 34 -0.24 -5.41 15.68
N ALA A 35 -0.97 -6.11 16.55
CA ALA A 35 -1.36 -7.49 16.33
C ALA A 35 -2.47 -7.55 15.28
N VAL A 36 -2.08 -7.60 14.01
CA VAL A 36 -2.95 -8.00 12.92
C VAL A 36 -2.72 -9.49 12.72
N LEU A 37 -3.56 -10.33 13.33
CA LEU A 37 -3.38 -11.79 13.31
C LEU A 37 -4.14 -12.47 12.16
N ASP A 38 -5.05 -11.76 11.53
CA ASP A 38 -5.99 -12.25 10.50
C ASP A 38 -5.60 -11.84 9.07
N GLY A 39 -4.48 -11.11 8.91
CA GLY A 39 -4.03 -10.63 7.61
C GLY A 39 -4.85 -9.47 7.04
N THR A 40 -5.60 -8.73 7.86
CA THR A 40 -6.30 -7.51 7.40
C THR A 40 -5.33 -6.36 7.07
N VAL A 41 -5.88 -5.22 6.64
CA VAL A 41 -5.13 -3.99 6.38
C VAL A 41 -4.47 -3.52 7.67
N HIS A 42 -3.16 -3.32 7.63
CA HIS A 42 -2.39 -2.84 8.76
C HIS A 42 -2.69 -1.35 9.03
N PRO A 43 -2.79 -0.91 10.30
CA PRO A 43 -3.05 0.50 10.61
C PRO A 43 -2.03 1.46 9.98
N LEU A 44 -0.75 1.08 9.96
CA LEU A 44 0.31 1.80 9.23
C LEU A 44 -0.07 2.09 7.77
N THR A 45 -0.62 1.10 7.05
CA THR A 45 -1.04 1.27 5.66
C THR A 45 -2.11 2.34 5.54
N SER A 46 -3.14 2.29 6.39
CA SER A 46 -4.19 3.30 6.37
C SER A 46 -3.68 4.70 6.73
N TYR A 47 -2.77 4.78 7.70
CA TYR A 47 -2.15 6.03 8.16
C TYR A 47 -1.32 6.69 7.05
N VAL A 48 -0.38 5.95 6.45
CA VAL A 48 0.49 6.47 5.39
C VAL A 48 -0.31 6.86 4.16
N ILE A 49 -1.31 6.06 3.78
CA ILE A 49 -2.15 6.39 2.64
C ILE A 49 -3.03 7.62 2.89
N ASN A 50 -3.50 7.83 4.12
CA ASN A 50 -4.21 9.07 4.46
C ASN A 50 -3.25 10.26 4.48
N TYR A 51 -2.02 10.09 4.94
CA TYR A 51 -0.99 11.12 4.84
C TYR A 51 -0.74 11.52 3.38
N VAL A 52 -0.55 10.54 2.48
CA VAL A 52 -0.39 10.81 1.05
C VAL A 52 -1.61 11.56 0.49
N LYS A 53 -2.85 11.16 0.82
CA LYS A 53 -4.04 11.92 0.38
C LYS A 53 -3.96 13.38 0.82
N PHE A 54 -3.59 13.65 2.07
CA PHE A 54 -3.43 15.03 2.54
C PHE A 54 -2.31 15.77 1.82
N LEU A 55 -1.21 15.11 1.42
CA LEU A 55 -0.20 15.76 0.58
C LEU A 55 -0.77 16.24 -0.74
N PHE A 56 -1.62 15.42 -1.36
CA PHE A 56 -2.26 15.78 -2.61
C PHE A 56 -3.31 16.87 -2.45
N ASP A 57 -4.01 16.96 -1.32
CA ASP A 57 -4.89 18.11 -1.03
C ASP A 57 -4.11 19.44 -1.01
N TYR A 58 -2.80 19.41 -0.71
CA TYR A 58 -1.90 20.57 -0.75
C TYR A 58 -0.96 20.60 -1.97
N GLN A 59 -1.27 19.86 -3.04
CA GLN A 59 -0.35 19.69 -4.18
C GLN A 59 0.11 21.01 -4.79
N SER A 60 -0.77 22.02 -4.92
CA SER A 60 -0.42 23.31 -5.53
C SER A 60 0.61 24.06 -4.69
N THR A 61 0.47 24.02 -3.38
CA THR A 61 1.38 24.67 -2.43
C THR A 61 2.71 23.93 -2.40
N LEU A 62 2.70 22.59 -2.41
CA LEU A 62 3.92 21.79 -2.49
C LEU A 62 4.69 22.04 -3.78
N LYS A 63 4.01 22.15 -4.92
CA LYS A 63 4.66 22.48 -6.20
C LYS A 63 5.32 23.86 -6.17
N GLN A 64 4.66 24.87 -5.60
CA GLN A 64 5.27 26.19 -5.42
C GLN A 64 6.48 26.13 -4.48
N LEU A 65 6.38 25.38 -3.38
CA LEU A 65 7.47 25.21 -2.43
C LEU A 65 8.69 24.51 -3.05
N PHE A 66 8.45 23.54 -3.94
CA PHE A 66 9.49 22.80 -4.66
C PHE A 66 10.18 23.63 -5.74
N GLN A 67 9.46 24.55 -6.40
CA GLN A 67 10.04 25.49 -7.37
C GLN A 67 11.03 26.48 -6.75
N GLU A 68 10.93 26.76 -5.46
CA GLU A 68 11.88 27.63 -4.73
C GLU A 68 13.22 26.93 -4.46
N PHE A 69 13.27 25.61 -4.66
CA PHE A 69 14.43 24.75 -4.37
C PHE A 69 15.29 24.46 -5.59
N ASP A 70 14.62 24.12 -6.68
CA ASP A 70 15.22 23.71 -7.93
C ASP A 70 14.36 24.29 -9.05
N GLU A 71 14.99 24.81 -10.11
CA GLU A 71 14.27 25.19 -11.34
C GLU A 71 13.72 23.96 -12.08
N GLY A 72 14.02 22.76 -11.57
CA GLY A 72 13.50 21.49 -12.01
C GLY A 72 11.98 21.34 -11.90
N ASP A 73 11.48 20.24 -12.48
CA ASP A 73 10.07 19.94 -12.54
C ASP A 73 9.52 19.53 -11.17
N ALA A 74 8.70 20.41 -10.56
CA ALA A 74 8.05 20.16 -9.28
C ALA A 74 7.16 18.91 -9.28
N ASP A 75 6.61 18.53 -10.45
CA ASP A 75 5.83 17.30 -10.58
C ASP A 75 6.72 16.06 -10.44
N SER A 76 7.92 16.09 -11.02
CA SER A 76 8.92 15.03 -10.83
C SER A 76 9.33 14.87 -9.37
N LEU A 77 9.49 15.97 -8.61
CA LEU A 77 9.86 15.90 -7.19
C LEU A 77 8.72 15.35 -6.34
N LEU A 78 7.48 15.81 -6.57
CA LEU A 78 6.30 15.29 -5.87
C LEU A 78 6.08 13.80 -6.19
N THR A 79 6.34 13.39 -7.43
CA THR A 79 6.28 11.99 -7.86
C THR A 79 7.33 11.15 -7.15
N SER A 80 8.56 11.66 -7.07
CA SER A 80 9.69 11.02 -6.39
C SER A 80 9.39 10.82 -4.90
N VAL A 81 8.97 11.88 -4.19
CA VAL A 81 8.61 11.82 -2.76
C VAL A 81 7.47 10.82 -2.52
N THR A 82 6.40 10.90 -3.33
CA THR A 82 5.26 9.99 -3.20
C THR A 82 5.68 8.53 -3.43
N THR A 83 6.48 8.29 -4.46
CA THR A 83 6.96 6.94 -4.80
C THR A 83 7.85 6.36 -3.71
N ARG A 84 8.74 7.17 -3.12
CA ARG A 84 9.61 6.80 -2.01
C ARG A 84 8.81 6.40 -0.76
N ILE A 85 7.83 7.22 -0.36
CA ILE A 85 6.93 6.90 0.77
C ILE A 85 6.16 5.59 0.52
N MET A 86 5.64 5.39 -0.69
CA MET A 86 4.94 4.15 -1.06
C MET A 86 5.86 2.93 -1.04
N GLN A 87 7.11 3.09 -1.48
CA GLN A 87 8.11 2.02 -1.47
C GLN A 87 8.53 1.68 -0.03
N ALA A 88 8.77 2.68 0.83
CA ALA A 88 9.06 2.49 2.24
C ALA A 88 7.93 1.72 2.95
N LEU A 89 6.67 2.09 2.69
CA LEU A 89 5.52 1.36 3.21
C LEU A 89 5.50 -0.10 2.74
N GLN A 90 5.73 -0.35 1.45
CA GLN A 90 5.75 -1.71 0.90
C GLN A 90 6.89 -2.56 1.48
N THR A 91 8.10 -2.00 1.61
CA THR A 91 9.25 -2.66 2.25
C THR A 91 8.94 -3.01 3.70
N ASN A 92 8.34 -2.08 4.45
CA ASN A 92 7.95 -2.34 5.83
C ASN A 92 6.88 -3.45 5.93
N LEU A 93 5.87 -3.42 5.07
CA LEU A 93 4.83 -4.45 5.02
C LEU A 93 5.39 -5.83 4.66
N ASP A 94 6.35 -5.91 3.72
CA ASP A 94 7.06 -7.16 3.45
C ASP A 94 7.78 -7.68 4.69
N GLY A 95 8.49 -6.79 5.40
CA GLY A 95 9.13 -7.09 6.69
C GLY A 95 8.14 -7.62 7.74
N LYS A 96 6.99 -6.95 7.90
CA LYS A 96 5.94 -7.39 8.84
C LYS A 96 5.29 -8.72 8.42
N SER A 97 5.14 -8.96 7.11
CA SER A 97 4.51 -10.17 6.57
C SER A 97 5.29 -11.46 6.91
N LYS A 98 6.59 -11.35 7.17
CA LYS A 98 7.47 -12.46 7.57
C LYS A 98 7.23 -12.95 9.01
N GLN A 99 6.43 -12.22 9.79
CA GLN A 99 6.09 -12.61 11.17
C GLN A 99 4.96 -13.66 11.23
N TYR A 100 4.21 -13.84 10.14
CA TYR A 100 3.19 -14.88 10.06
C TYR A 100 3.84 -16.24 9.87
N LYS A 101 3.38 -17.24 10.66
CA LYS A 101 3.84 -18.63 10.54
C LYS A 101 3.25 -19.34 9.33
N ASP A 102 2.02 -19.01 8.96
CA ASP A 102 1.33 -19.57 7.79
C ASP A 102 1.70 -18.76 6.54
N PRO A 103 2.37 -19.36 5.54
CA PRO A 103 2.70 -18.68 4.30
C PRO A 103 1.47 -18.21 3.51
N ALA A 104 0.32 -18.85 3.66
CA ALA A 104 -0.92 -18.37 3.04
C ALA A 104 -1.33 -17.01 3.65
N LEU A 105 -1.26 -16.90 4.97
CA LEU A 105 -1.61 -15.68 5.67
C LEU A 105 -0.67 -14.51 5.33
N THR A 106 0.62 -14.78 5.10
CA THR A 106 1.56 -13.81 4.52
C THR A 106 1.06 -13.25 3.18
N GLN A 107 0.63 -14.11 2.26
CA GLN A 107 0.13 -13.68 0.95
C GLN A 107 -1.18 -12.89 1.06
N LEU A 108 -2.09 -13.32 1.95
CA LEU A 108 -3.35 -12.64 2.20
C LEU A 108 -3.12 -11.23 2.75
N PHE A 109 -2.20 -11.09 3.71
CA PHE A 109 -1.80 -9.81 4.28
C PHE A 109 -1.27 -8.85 3.23
N LEU A 110 -0.30 -9.29 2.42
CA LEU A 110 0.28 -8.46 1.36
C LEU A 110 -0.77 -8.07 0.31
N MET A 111 -1.60 -9.03 -0.13
CA MET A 111 -2.71 -8.78 -1.05
C MET A 111 -3.66 -7.69 -0.52
N ASN A 112 -4.13 -7.81 0.73
CA ASN A 112 -5.08 -6.88 1.32
C ASN A 112 -4.51 -5.47 1.44
N ASN A 113 -3.27 -5.35 1.91
CA ASN A 113 -2.62 -4.05 2.09
C ASN A 113 -2.33 -3.37 0.75
N ILE A 114 -1.75 -4.09 -0.22
CA ILE A 114 -1.47 -3.52 -1.56
C ILE A 114 -2.78 -3.19 -2.28
N HIS A 115 -3.82 -4.02 -2.13
CA HIS A 115 -5.15 -3.70 -2.67
C HIS A 115 -5.71 -2.41 -2.08
N TYR A 116 -5.60 -2.22 -0.76
CA TYR A 116 -6.03 -1.00 -0.09
C TYR A 116 -5.28 0.23 -0.61
N ILE A 117 -3.97 0.12 -0.78
CA ILE A 117 -3.11 1.17 -1.36
C ILE A 117 -3.62 1.53 -2.76
N VAL A 118 -3.73 0.55 -3.66
CA VAL A 118 -4.20 0.76 -5.04
C VAL A 118 -5.60 1.38 -5.09
N ARG A 119 -6.53 0.86 -4.28
CA ARG A 119 -7.90 1.37 -4.20
C ARG A 119 -7.92 2.82 -3.74
N SER A 120 -7.07 3.17 -2.80
CA SER A 120 -7.00 4.52 -2.23
C SER A 120 -6.38 5.51 -3.21
N VAL A 121 -5.25 5.16 -3.83
CA VAL A 121 -4.59 6.00 -4.85
C VAL A 121 -5.53 6.28 -6.01
N ARG A 122 -6.25 5.27 -6.50
CA ARG A 122 -7.24 5.42 -7.58
C ARG A 122 -8.40 6.39 -7.27
N ARG A 123 -8.62 6.72 -6.00
CA ARG A 123 -9.71 7.59 -5.53
C ARG A 123 -9.22 8.99 -5.11
N SER A 124 -7.95 9.29 -5.33
CA SER A 124 -7.31 10.55 -4.99
C SER A 124 -6.58 11.14 -6.19
N GLU A 125 -6.21 12.41 -6.11
CA GLU A 125 -5.41 13.11 -7.13
C GLU A 125 -4.02 12.49 -7.33
N ALA A 126 -3.55 11.66 -6.38
CA ALA A 126 -2.35 10.86 -6.54
C ALA A 126 -2.35 9.96 -7.79
N LYS A 127 -3.53 9.56 -8.28
CA LYS A 127 -3.66 8.77 -9.52
C LYS A 127 -3.11 9.53 -10.73
N ASP A 128 -3.38 10.83 -10.80
CA ASP A 128 -3.04 11.65 -11.97
C ASP A 128 -1.53 11.88 -12.04
N LEU A 129 -0.87 11.99 -10.88
CA LEU A 129 0.58 12.13 -10.79
C LEU A 129 1.32 10.79 -11.01
N LEU A 130 0.87 9.70 -10.37
CA LEU A 130 1.54 8.39 -10.48
C LEU A 130 1.25 7.67 -11.80
N GLY A 131 0.15 8.01 -12.46
CA GLY A 131 -0.25 7.44 -13.75
C GLY A 131 -0.92 6.06 -13.67
N ASP A 132 -1.56 5.67 -14.77
CA ASP A 132 -2.28 4.40 -14.88
C ASP A 132 -1.34 3.18 -14.88
N ASP A 133 -0.10 3.34 -15.33
CA ASP A 133 0.92 2.29 -15.32
C ASP A 133 1.24 1.83 -13.90
N TRP A 134 1.43 2.78 -12.97
CA TRP A 134 1.66 2.47 -11.56
C TRP A 134 0.49 1.66 -10.99
N VAL A 135 -0.75 2.07 -11.28
CA VAL A 135 -1.97 1.37 -10.85
C VAL A 135 -2.01 -0.04 -11.44
N GLN A 136 -1.68 -0.21 -12.72
CA GLN A 136 -1.71 -1.50 -13.39
C GLN A 136 -0.64 -2.45 -12.83
N ILE A 137 0.58 -1.96 -12.61
CA ILE A 137 1.68 -2.72 -12.00
C ILE A 137 1.24 -3.25 -10.63
N HIS A 138 0.73 -2.38 -9.76
CA HIS A 138 0.34 -2.79 -8.41
C HIS A 138 -0.89 -3.71 -8.40
N ARG A 139 -1.83 -3.56 -9.35
CA ARG A 139 -2.90 -4.56 -9.54
C ARG A 139 -2.36 -5.93 -9.91
N ARG A 140 -1.33 -6.00 -10.77
CA ARG A 140 -0.69 -7.28 -11.11
C ARG A 140 -0.03 -7.90 -9.88
N ILE A 141 0.61 -7.10 -9.02
CA ILE A 141 1.19 -7.56 -7.75
C ILE A 141 0.10 -8.12 -6.82
N VAL A 142 -1.04 -7.43 -6.67
CA VAL A 142 -2.19 -7.94 -5.91
C VAL A 142 -2.64 -9.29 -6.44
N GLN A 143 -2.76 -9.43 -7.77
CA GLN A 143 -3.16 -10.69 -8.40
C GLN A 143 -2.12 -11.81 -8.19
N GLN A 144 -0.82 -11.49 -8.19
CA GLN A 144 0.24 -12.46 -7.90
C GLN A 144 0.11 -13.01 -6.48
N HIS A 145 -0.10 -12.15 -5.48
CA HIS A 145 -0.34 -12.59 -4.11
C HIS A 145 -1.63 -13.40 -3.97
N ALA A 146 -2.71 -12.99 -4.65
CA ALA A 146 -3.96 -13.76 -4.68
C ALA A 146 -3.76 -15.18 -5.26
N ASN A 147 -3.02 -15.29 -6.36
CA ASN A 147 -2.72 -16.57 -6.99
C ASN A 147 -1.83 -17.45 -6.10
N GLN A 148 -0.85 -16.86 -5.41
CA GLN A 148 0.02 -17.58 -4.51
C GLN A 148 -0.72 -18.04 -3.25
N TYR A 149 -1.58 -17.19 -2.67
CA TYR A 149 -2.49 -17.56 -1.59
C TYR A 149 -3.33 -18.76 -1.98
N LYS A 150 -4.01 -18.68 -3.13
CA LYS A 150 -4.83 -19.77 -3.66
C LYS A 150 -4.04 -21.06 -3.82
N ARG A 151 -2.83 -20.99 -4.40
CA ARG A 151 -1.97 -22.16 -4.57
C ARG A 151 -1.62 -22.79 -3.22
N ILE A 152 -1.19 -21.99 -2.24
CA ILE A 152 -0.75 -22.50 -0.93
C ILE A 152 -1.94 -23.11 -0.18
N SER A 153 -3.02 -22.37 0.01
CA SER A 153 -4.17 -22.79 0.82
C SER A 153 -4.87 -24.03 0.27
N TRP A 154 -4.97 -24.16 -1.05
CA TRP A 154 -5.75 -25.22 -1.68
C TRP A 154 -4.91 -26.37 -2.23
N SER A 155 -3.57 -26.27 -2.22
CA SER A 155 -2.66 -27.34 -2.69
C SER A 155 -2.97 -28.71 -2.06
N LYS A 156 -3.38 -28.74 -0.79
CA LYS A 156 -3.72 -29.97 -0.06
C LYS A 156 -5.14 -30.48 -0.35
N CYS A 157 -6.08 -29.63 -0.73
CA CYS A 157 -7.47 -30.01 -1.01
C CYS A 157 -7.65 -30.67 -2.38
N PHE A 158 -6.82 -30.32 -3.37
CA PHE A 158 -6.93 -30.86 -4.73
C PHE A 158 -6.44 -32.31 -4.89
N VAL A 159 -5.78 -32.88 -3.89
CA VAL A 159 -5.28 -34.27 -3.93
C VAL A 159 -6.42 -35.29 -3.74
N GLY A 160 -7.64 -34.87 -3.36
CA GLY A 160 -8.72 -35.80 -2.99
C GLY A 160 -10.08 -35.65 -3.66
N ASN A 161 -10.47 -34.51 -4.25
CA ASN A 161 -11.84 -34.36 -4.77
C ASN A 161 -12.02 -33.22 -5.82
N PRO A 162 -12.53 -33.50 -7.04
CA PRO A 162 -12.73 -32.49 -8.10
C PRO A 162 -13.84 -31.46 -7.84
N GLN A 163 -14.70 -31.64 -6.83
CA GLN A 163 -15.79 -30.71 -6.50
C GLN A 163 -15.28 -29.37 -5.90
N PHE A 164 -14.05 -29.33 -5.38
CA PHE A 164 -13.41 -28.12 -4.85
C PHE A 164 -13.01 -27.08 -5.91
N ALA A 165 -12.99 -27.45 -7.20
CA ALA A 165 -12.74 -26.52 -8.30
C ALA A 165 -13.80 -25.40 -8.42
N ILE A 166 -15.00 -25.62 -7.88
CA ILE A 166 -16.12 -24.65 -7.92
C ILE A 166 -15.92 -23.54 -6.87
N CYS A 167 -15.37 -23.85 -5.67
CA CYS A 167 -15.05 -22.85 -4.64
C CYS A 167 -13.96 -21.86 -5.08
N SER A 168 -13.01 -22.31 -5.90
CA SER A 168 -11.99 -21.46 -6.51
C SER A 168 -12.59 -20.29 -7.31
N ARG A 169 -13.72 -20.48 -7.99
CA ARG A 169 -14.40 -19.43 -8.78
C ARG A 169 -15.14 -18.43 -7.90
N LEU A 170 -15.62 -18.83 -6.73
CA LEU A 170 -16.25 -17.93 -5.76
C LEU A 170 -15.23 -17.00 -5.09
N VAL A 171 -14.01 -17.49 -4.81
CA VAL A 171 -12.90 -16.66 -4.32
C VAL A 171 -12.43 -15.65 -5.39
N GLU A 172 -12.46 -16.02 -6.67
CA GLU A 172 -12.21 -15.09 -7.79
C GLU A 172 -13.28 -13.99 -7.87
N ILE A 173 -14.56 -14.33 -7.67
CA ILE A 173 -15.67 -13.36 -7.69
C ILE A 173 -15.64 -12.43 -6.46
N LEU A 174 -15.34 -12.96 -5.27
CA LEU A 174 -15.26 -12.16 -4.03
C LEU A 174 -14.04 -11.21 -4.01
N ASN A 175 -12.92 -11.60 -4.63
CA ASN A 175 -11.73 -10.73 -4.74
C ASN A 175 -11.85 -9.65 -5.83
N PHE A 176 -12.77 -9.80 -6.79
CA PHE A 176 -12.96 -8.84 -7.89
C PHE A 176 -14.08 -7.82 -7.61
N VAL A 177 -15.02 -8.13 -6.71
CA VAL A 177 -16.21 -7.31 -6.42
C VAL A 177 -16.16 -6.68 -5.02
N GLY A 178 -15.29 -5.68 -4.84
CA GLY A 178 -15.42 -4.71 -3.73
C GLY A 178 -14.93 -5.17 -2.34
N PRO A 179 -14.90 -4.25 -1.36
CA PRO A 179 -14.16 -4.40 -0.12
C PRO A 179 -14.94 -5.28 0.85
N ILE A 180 -14.67 -6.58 0.89
CA ILE A 180 -15.28 -7.48 1.88
C ILE A 180 -14.17 -8.39 2.42
N ALA A 181 -13.29 -7.80 3.21
CA ALA A 181 -12.87 -8.45 4.45
C ALA A 181 -13.95 -8.16 5.50
N THR A 182 -15.19 -8.56 5.24
CA THR A 182 -16.25 -8.62 6.24
C THR A 182 -16.81 -10.04 6.20
N SER A 183 -16.30 -10.85 7.12
CA SER A 183 -17.01 -12.00 7.69
C SER A 183 -17.34 -13.19 6.79
N ILE A 184 -16.55 -13.49 5.76
CA ILE A 184 -16.42 -14.91 5.41
C ILE A 184 -15.32 -15.45 6.29
N ASN A 185 -15.74 -16.16 7.34
CA ASN A 185 -14.87 -17.00 8.13
C ASN A 185 -14.22 -18.01 7.17
N ILE A 186 -13.05 -17.70 6.61
CA ILE A 186 -12.34 -18.62 5.69
C ILE A 186 -11.91 -19.90 6.45
N GLN A 187 -11.83 -19.84 7.80
CA GLN A 187 -11.70 -21.05 8.63
C GLN A 187 -12.98 -21.92 8.65
N SER A 188 -14.12 -21.43 8.16
CA SER A 188 -15.34 -22.24 8.01
C SER A 188 -15.45 -22.92 6.64
N VAL A 189 -14.65 -22.52 5.65
CA VAL A 189 -14.66 -23.08 4.28
C VAL A 189 -13.47 -24.01 4.03
N CYS A 190 -12.36 -23.81 4.75
CA CYS A 190 -11.40 -24.88 4.98
C CYS A 190 -11.90 -25.71 6.16
N PRO A 191 -12.21 -27.01 6.01
CA PRO A 191 -12.24 -27.90 7.15
C PRO A 191 -10.80 -27.99 7.65
N SER A 192 -10.43 -27.08 8.54
CA SER A 192 -9.36 -27.32 9.50
C SER A 192 -9.76 -28.58 10.24
N GLN A 193 -9.15 -29.70 9.90
CA GLN A 193 -8.99 -30.76 10.86
C GLN A 193 -7.63 -30.56 11.50
N LEU A 194 -7.69 -30.32 12.82
CA LEU A 194 -6.89 -30.99 13.84
C LEU A 194 -5.49 -31.49 13.42
#